data_AF-A0A3D3BJD8-F1
#
_entry.id   AF-A0A3D3BJD8-F1
#
_cell.length_a   1.000
_cell.length_b   1.000
_cell.length_c   1.000
_cell.angle_alpha   90.00
_cell.angle_beta   90.00
_cell.angle_gamma   90.00
#
_symmetry.space_group_name_H-M   'P 1'
#
loop_
_entity.id
_entity.type
_entity.pdbx_description
1 polymer ?
#
loop_
_entity_poly.entity_id
_entity_poly.type
_entity_poly.pdbx_seq_one_letter_code
_entity_poly.pdbx_strand_id
1 'polypeptide(L)'
;MPIITLPDGSRREFERSVCAMDVAESIGPGLAKATICARVDGELKDVSDIINGDVNISLITSKDPDGVDVIRHSFAHLVGHAGKQLFPGIKMAIGPVIENGFYYDIDYDRRLNSEDLEALEKRIKELVKTDYPVIKRWASRDDAIAEFKDRDEPYKLEIIDRDIPDDGSKIGLYHHQEYIDMCRGPHVPNTKFLKHFKLTK
;
A
#
# COMPACT_ATOMS: atom_id res chain seq x y z
N MET A 1 12.85 24.70 -0.74
CA MET A 1 12.85 24.60 -2.20
C MET A 1 13.65 23.38 -2.57
N PRO A 2 13.04 22.19 -2.67
CA PRO A 2 13.78 20.98 -2.98
C PRO A 2 14.21 20.96 -4.45
N ILE A 3 15.46 20.55 -4.69
CA ILE A 3 16.01 20.22 -6.01
C ILE A 3 15.92 18.70 -6.20
N ILE A 4 15.11 18.29 -7.16
CA ILE A 4 14.86 16.88 -7.46
C ILE A 4 15.71 16.47 -8.65
N THR A 5 16.62 15.51 -8.45
CA THR A 5 17.48 14.98 -9.51
C THR A 5 16.92 13.66 -10.04
N LEU A 6 16.72 13.59 -11.36
CA LEU A 6 16.19 12.42 -12.06
C LEU A 6 17.33 11.48 -12.55
N PRO A 7 17.03 10.23 -12.94
CA PRO A 7 18.06 9.26 -13.32
C PRO A 7 18.88 9.65 -14.57
N ASP A 8 18.33 10.51 -15.43
CA ASP A 8 19.03 11.07 -16.60
C ASP A 8 19.93 12.26 -16.24
N GLY A 9 20.02 12.62 -14.95
CA GLY A 9 20.78 13.76 -14.45
C GLY A 9 20.05 15.10 -14.56
N SER A 10 18.85 15.13 -15.15
CA SER A 10 18.05 16.35 -15.20
C SER A 10 17.57 16.74 -13.80
N ARG A 11 17.45 18.05 -13.56
CA ARG A 11 17.06 18.61 -12.26
C ARG A 11 15.78 19.40 -12.39
N ARG A 12 14.95 19.33 -11.34
CA ARG A 12 13.70 20.08 -11.22
C ARG A 12 13.65 20.77 -9.88
N GLU A 13 13.43 22.07 -9.90
CA GLU A 13 13.30 22.89 -8.71
C GLU A 13 11.83 23.10 -8.38
N PHE A 14 11.48 22.97 -7.09
CA PHE A 14 10.14 23.23 -6.60
C PHE A 14 10.15 24.29 -5.50
N GLU A 15 9.14 25.16 -5.50
CA GLU A 15 9.04 26.26 -4.54
C GLU A 15 8.54 25.79 -3.16
N ARG A 16 7.89 24.62 -3.11
CA ARG A 16 7.31 24.02 -1.90
C ARG A 16 7.78 22.57 -1.74
N SER A 17 7.50 21.98 -0.59
CA SER A 17 7.58 20.53 -0.44
C SER A 17 6.64 19.85 -1.44
N VAL A 18 7.13 18.77 -2.02
CA VAL A 18 6.44 18.01 -3.08
C VAL A 18 6.43 16.54 -2.74
N CYS A 19 5.54 15.77 -3.36
CA CYS A 19 5.58 14.32 -3.34
C CYS A 19 6.04 13.79 -4.69
N ALA A 20 6.30 12.48 -4.79
CA ALA A 20 6.72 11.89 -6.05
C ALA A 20 5.64 12.00 -7.14
N MET A 21 4.34 12.06 -6.77
CA MET A 21 3.27 12.32 -7.73
C MET A 21 3.39 13.73 -8.35
N ASP A 22 3.67 14.77 -7.56
CA ASP A 22 3.89 16.13 -8.09
C ASP A 22 5.07 16.13 -9.10
N VAL A 23 6.14 15.38 -8.79
CA VAL A 23 7.30 15.23 -9.69
C VAL A 23 6.89 14.55 -10.99
N ALA A 24 6.15 13.44 -10.91
CA ALA A 24 5.68 12.71 -12.08
C ALA A 24 4.76 13.56 -12.97
N GLU A 25 3.86 14.33 -12.37
CA GLU A 25 2.97 15.28 -13.07
C GLU A 25 3.75 16.39 -13.77
N SER A 26 4.80 16.91 -13.13
CA SER A 26 5.66 17.93 -13.74
C SER A 26 6.42 17.44 -14.98
N ILE A 27 6.66 16.12 -15.09
CA ILE A 27 7.32 15.49 -16.24
C ILE A 27 6.30 15.25 -17.35
N GLY A 28 5.13 14.73 -17.01
CA GLY A 28 4.03 14.63 -17.96
C GLY A 28 2.92 13.66 -17.54
N PRO A 29 1.72 13.80 -18.11
CA PRO A 29 0.53 13.07 -17.68
C PRO A 29 0.65 11.55 -17.89
N GLY A 30 1.40 11.12 -18.90
CA GLY A 30 1.65 9.70 -19.15
C GLY A 30 2.44 9.03 -18.04
N LEU A 31 3.48 9.70 -17.53
CA LEU A 31 4.33 9.17 -16.45
C LEU A 31 3.58 9.22 -15.11
N ALA A 32 2.89 10.32 -14.81
CA ALA A 32 2.03 10.43 -13.63
C ALA A 32 0.98 9.29 -13.58
N LYS A 33 0.35 8.99 -14.72
CA LYS A 33 -0.62 7.89 -14.82
C LYS A 33 0.00 6.51 -14.57
N ALA A 34 1.27 6.31 -14.91
CA ALA A 34 1.97 5.03 -14.82
C ALA A 34 2.73 4.82 -13.50
N THR A 35 2.94 5.88 -12.72
CA THR A 35 3.75 5.85 -11.49
C THR A 35 2.99 5.13 -10.37
N ILE A 36 3.67 4.17 -9.75
CA ILE A 36 3.17 3.33 -8.65
C ILE A 36 3.81 3.73 -7.32
N CYS A 37 5.11 3.94 -7.30
CA CYS A 37 5.85 4.40 -6.13
C CYS A 37 7.09 5.16 -6.63
N ALA A 38 7.95 5.58 -5.70
CA ALA A 38 9.22 6.19 -6.06
C ALA A 38 10.34 5.67 -5.19
N ARG A 39 11.54 5.62 -5.76
CA ARG A 39 12.78 5.45 -5.03
C ARG A 39 13.37 6.83 -4.76
N VAL A 40 13.42 7.24 -3.50
CA VAL A 40 13.96 8.52 -3.03
C VAL A 40 15.23 8.22 -2.26
N ASP A 41 16.38 8.69 -2.76
CA ASP A 41 17.72 8.43 -2.22
C ASP A 41 17.98 6.94 -1.88
N GLY A 42 17.52 6.06 -2.77
CA GLY A 42 17.69 4.61 -2.64
C GLY A 42 16.55 3.90 -1.91
N GLU A 43 15.70 4.60 -1.18
CA GLU A 43 14.58 4.00 -0.43
C GLU A 43 13.25 4.07 -1.19
N LEU A 44 12.48 2.98 -1.18
CA LEU A 44 11.14 2.99 -1.75
C LEU A 44 10.16 3.75 -0.84
N LYS A 45 9.38 4.65 -1.43
CA LYS A 45 8.40 5.51 -0.78
C LYS A 45 7.10 5.54 -1.58
N ASP A 46 5.99 5.80 -0.89
CA ASP A 46 4.70 5.99 -1.57
C ASP A 46 4.74 7.27 -2.40
N VAL A 47 3.92 7.33 -3.46
CA VAL A 47 3.90 8.53 -4.31
C VAL A 47 3.43 9.79 -3.58
N SER A 48 2.73 9.62 -2.45
CA SER A 48 2.20 10.69 -1.60
C SER A 48 3.13 11.10 -0.47
N ASP A 49 4.27 10.40 -0.27
CA ASP A 49 5.23 10.77 0.77
C ASP A 49 5.87 12.12 0.45
N ILE A 50 5.92 13.00 1.45
CA ILE A 50 6.39 14.38 1.30
C ILE A 50 7.92 14.44 1.31
N ILE A 51 8.47 15.14 0.32
CA ILE A 51 9.88 15.43 0.13
C ILE A 51 10.11 16.90 0.46
N ASN A 52 10.96 17.16 1.46
CA ASN A 52 11.22 18.52 1.98
C ASN A 52 12.58 19.10 1.54
N GLY A 53 13.47 18.28 0.97
CA GLY A 53 14.83 18.67 0.62
C GLY A 53 15.28 18.09 -0.72
N ASP A 54 16.53 18.38 -1.06
CA ASP A 54 17.14 17.90 -2.30
C ASP A 54 17.33 16.39 -2.25
N VAL A 55 16.89 15.69 -3.29
CA VAL A 55 16.94 14.22 -3.34
C VAL A 55 17.18 13.74 -4.77
N ASN A 56 17.70 12.52 -4.88
CA ASN A 56 17.65 11.75 -6.12
C ASN A 56 16.37 10.93 -6.13
N ILE A 57 15.60 11.03 -7.22
CA ILE A 57 14.35 10.28 -7.37
C ILE A 57 14.36 9.42 -8.62
N SER A 58 13.84 8.19 -8.49
CA SER A 58 13.43 7.36 -9.62
C SER A 58 11.95 7.03 -9.47
N LEU A 59 11.16 7.31 -10.50
CA LEU A 59 9.73 7.01 -10.52
C LEU A 59 9.53 5.57 -11.00
N ILE A 60 8.85 4.77 -10.19
CA ILE A 60 8.70 3.33 -10.41
C ILE A 60 7.32 3.06 -11.02
N THR A 61 7.28 2.23 -12.05
CA THR A 61 6.10 1.86 -12.80
C THR A 61 5.87 0.36 -12.77
N SER A 62 4.79 -0.13 -13.40
CA SER A 62 4.51 -1.57 -13.50
C SER A 62 5.52 -2.34 -14.36
N LYS A 63 6.46 -1.65 -15.01
CA LYS A 63 7.53 -2.28 -15.80
C LYS A 63 8.76 -2.62 -14.97
N ASP A 64 8.83 -2.08 -13.76
CA ASP A 64 9.95 -2.21 -12.85
C ASP A 64 9.67 -3.36 -11.85
N PRO A 65 10.68 -4.17 -11.47
CA PRO A 65 10.49 -5.25 -10.50
C PRO A 65 9.87 -4.78 -9.17
N ASP A 66 10.37 -3.66 -8.63
CA ASP A 66 9.82 -3.06 -7.40
C ASP A 66 8.34 -2.68 -7.57
N GLY A 67 7.94 -2.21 -8.75
CA GLY A 67 6.54 -1.86 -9.03
C GLY A 67 5.63 -3.08 -9.03
N VAL A 68 6.13 -4.23 -9.52
CA VAL A 68 5.41 -5.51 -9.46
C VAL A 68 5.25 -5.98 -8.01
N ASP A 69 6.28 -5.83 -7.19
CA ASP A 69 6.20 -6.22 -5.78
C ASP A 69 5.25 -5.31 -4.98
N VAL A 70 5.22 -4.01 -5.28
CA VAL A 70 4.23 -3.08 -4.70
C VAL A 70 2.80 -3.43 -5.12
N ILE A 71 2.60 -3.85 -6.37
CA ILE A 71 1.31 -4.37 -6.87
C ILE A 71 0.91 -5.62 -6.07
N ARG A 72 1.81 -6.60 -5.92
CA ARG A 72 1.55 -7.83 -5.14
C ARG A 72 1.19 -7.50 -3.70
N HIS A 73 1.94 -6.61 -3.07
CA HIS A 73 1.69 -6.20 -1.70
C HIS A 73 0.31 -5.57 -1.52
N SER A 74 -0.09 -4.74 -2.48
CA SER A 74 -1.40 -4.07 -2.46
C SER A 74 -2.56 -5.04 -2.72
N PHE A 75 -2.33 -6.16 -3.40
CA PHE A 75 -3.32 -7.24 -3.47
C PHE A 75 -3.55 -7.92 -2.12
N ALA A 76 -2.55 -8.02 -1.24
CA ALA A 76 -2.76 -8.50 0.12
C ALA A 76 -3.77 -7.60 0.85
N HIS A 77 -3.64 -6.28 0.75
CA HIS A 77 -4.64 -5.37 1.31
C HIS A 77 -6.03 -5.54 0.69
N LEU A 78 -6.13 -5.84 -0.61
CA LEU A 78 -7.43 -6.14 -1.22
C LEU A 78 -8.03 -7.46 -0.74
N VAL A 79 -7.22 -8.46 -0.42
CA VAL A 79 -7.69 -9.68 0.25
C VAL A 79 -8.30 -9.32 1.60
N GLY A 80 -7.64 -8.47 2.38
CA GLY A 80 -8.20 -7.97 3.65
C GLY A 80 -9.52 -7.22 3.46
N HIS A 81 -9.56 -6.24 2.54
CA HIS A 81 -10.77 -5.47 2.26
C HIS A 81 -11.94 -6.38 1.84
N ALA A 82 -11.75 -7.21 0.82
CA ALA A 82 -12.80 -8.12 0.35
C ALA A 82 -13.19 -9.16 1.41
N GLY A 83 -12.21 -9.67 2.17
CA GLY A 83 -12.40 -10.61 3.26
C GLY A 83 -13.31 -10.03 4.35
N LYS A 84 -13.04 -8.80 4.81
CA LYS A 84 -13.87 -8.13 5.83
C LYS A 84 -15.31 -7.87 5.37
N GLN A 85 -15.56 -7.73 4.07
CA GLN A 85 -16.91 -7.58 3.53
C GLN A 85 -17.66 -8.92 3.39
N LEU A 86 -16.95 -10.00 3.05
CA LEU A 86 -17.57 -11.31 2.79
C LEU A 86 -17.67 -12.20 4.03
N PHE A 87 -16.73 -12.08 4.95
CA PHE A 87 -16.54 -13.00 6.07
C PHE A 87 -16.55 -12.22 7.39
N PRO A 88 -17.73 -11.82 7.89
CA PRO A 88 -17.84 -11.11 9.16
C PRO A 88 -17.14 -11.87 10.29
N GLY A 89 -16.30 -11.18 11.06
CA GLY A 89 -15.52 -11.79 12.14
C GLY A 89 -14.11 -12.22 11.76
N ILE A 90 -13.77 -12.30 10.46
CA ILE A 90 -12.40 -12.56 10.01
C ILE A 90 -11.42 -11.53 10.59
N LYS A 91 -10.29 -12.01 11.11
CA LYS A 91 -9.19 -11.19 11.63
C LYS A 91 -8.00 -11.27 10.69
N MET A 92 -7.35 -10.14 10.50
CA MET A 92 -6.24 -10.00 9.59
C MET A 92 -4.92 -10.03 10.38
N ALA A 93 -4.03 -10.96 10.05
CA ALA A 93 -2.69 -11.02 10.66
C ALA A 93 -1.63 -10.37 9.76
N ILE A 94 -0.85 -11.17 9.02
CA ILE A 94 0.26 -10.70 8.17
C ILE A 94 -0.02 -10.99 6.69
N GLY A 95 0.38 -10.08 5.81
CA GLY A 95 0.16 -10.22 4.38
C GLY A 95 1.37 -9.80 3.53
N PRO A 96 2.51 -10.52 3.60
CA PRO A 96 3.73 -10.12 2.91
C PRO A 96 3.75 -10.54 1.44
N VAL A 97 4.62 -9.88 0.68
CA VAL A 97 5.05 -10.33 -0.65
C VAL A 97 6.00 -11.53 -0.49
N ILE A 98 5.88 -12.50 -1.39
CA ILE A 98 6.78 -13.66 -1.50
C ILE A 98 7.29 -13.78 -2.93
N GLU A 99 8.23 -14.69 -3.15
CA GLU A 99 8.68 -15.01 -4.50
C GLU A 99 7.48 -15.38 -5.39
N ASN A 100 7.28 -14.61 -6.46
CA ASN A 100 6.19 -14.77 -7.43
C ASN A 100 4.76 -14.51 -6.92
N GLY A 101 4.56 -13.93 -5.73
CA GLY A 101 3.20 -13.69 -5.21
C GLY A 101 3.12 -12.94 -3.89
N PHE A 102 2.07 -13.22 -3.15
CA PHE A 102 1.82 -12.74 -1.79
C PHE A 102 0.95 -13.79 -1.08
N TYR A 103 0.86 -13.73 0.24
CA TYR A 103 -0.16 -14.44 1.01
C TYR A 103 -0.79 -13.51 2.03
N TYR A 104 -1.86 -13.96 2.69
CA TYR A 104 -2.41 -13.28 3.86
C TYR A 104 -2.87 -14.32 4.88
N ASP A 105 -2.24 -14.31 6.05
CA ASP A 105 -2.67 -15.11 7.19
C ASP A 105 -3.89 -14.47 7.86
N ILE A 106 -4.94 -15.28 8.01
CA ILE A 106 -6.23 -14.87 8.55
C ILE A 106 -6.63 -15.79 9.69
N ASP A 107 -7.36 -15.25 10.66
CA ASP A 107 -8.08 -16.03 11.66
C ASP A 107 -9.58 -15.94 11.39
N TYR A 108 -10.22 -17.10 11.33
CA TYR A 108 -11.63 -17.22 11.01
C TYR A 108 -12.19 -18.55 11.54
N ASP A 109 -13.47 -18.54 11.94
CA ASP A 109 -14.17 -19.66 12.59
C ASP A 109 -14.12 -20.99 11.82
N ARG A 110 -13.89 -20.93 10.51
CA ARG A 110 -13.70 -22.11 9.66
C ARG A 110 -12.64 -21.88 8.60
N ARG A 111 -12.09 -22.97 8.09
CA ARG A 111 -11.22 -22.93 6.91
C ARG A 111 -11.99 -22.46 5.68
N LEU A 112 -11.38 -21.57 4.90
CA LEU A 112 -11.89 -21.17 3.59
C LEU A 112 -11.69 -22.31 2.58
N ASN A 113 -12.73 -22.59 1.79
CA ASN A 113 -12.72 -23.60 0.73
C ASN A 113 -12.48 -22.96 -0.65
N SER A 114 -12.61 -23.75 -1.72
CA SER A 114 -12.39 -23.27 -3.09
C SER A 114 -13.46 -22.24 -3.50
N GLU A 115 -14.71 -22.45 -3.10
CA GLU A 115 -15.83 -21.56 -3.39
C GLU A 115 -15.67 -20.20 -2.70
N ASP A 116 -15.16 -20.17 -1.47
CA ASP A 116 -14.82 -18.94 -0.76
C ASP A 116 -13.72 -18.16 -1.48
N LEU A 117 -12.69 -18.84 -2.00
CA LEU A 117 -11.62 -18.19 -2.78
C LEU A 117 -12.16 -17.60 -4.09
N GLU A 118 -13.10 -18.28 -4.76
CA GLU A 118 -13.75 -17.73 -5.96
C GLU A 118 -14.62 -16.51 -5.64
N ALA A 119 -15.37 -16.55 -4.54
CA ALA A 119 -16.14 -15.41 -4.06
C ALA A 119 -15.24 -14.23 -3.70
N LEU A 120 -14.13 -14.49 -3.01
CA LEU A 120 -13.12 -13.50 -2.65
C LEU A 120 -12.48 -12.86 -3.89
N GLU A 121 -12.06 -13.67 -4.87
CA GLU A 121 -11.50 -13.19 -6.13
C GLU A 121 -12.52 -12.33 -6.91
N LYS A 122 -13.79 -12.77 -6.96
CA LYS A 122 -14.87 -11.99 -7.58
C LYS A 122 -15.02 -10.64 -6.88
N ARG A 123 -15.02 -10.61 -5.55
CA ARG A 123 -15.19 -9.38 -4.79
C ARG A 123 -14.01 -8.42 -4.95
N ILE A 124 -12.77 -8.94 -4.95
CA ILE A 124 -11.58 -8.14 -5.26
C ILE A 124 -11.71 -7.52 -6.66
N LYS A 125 -12.15 -8.27 -7.68
CA LYS A 125 -12.36 -7.73 -9.03
C LYS A 125 -13.41 -6.62 -9.06
N GLU A 126 -14.47 -6.70 -8.25
CA GLU A 126 -15.47 -5.65 -8.12
C GLU A 126 -14.88 -4.38 -7.46
N LEU A 127 -14.11 -4.54 -6.38
CA LEU A 127 -13.42 -3.44 -5.72
C LEU A 127 -12.44 -2.73 -6.67
N VAL A 128 -11.64 -3.50 -7.41
CA VAL A 128 -10.67 -2.97 -8.38
C VAL A 128 -11.34 -2.09 -9.42
N LYS A 129 -12.50 -2.49 -9.94
CA LYS A 129 -13.26 -1.75 -10.98
C LYS A 129 -13.74 -0.37 -10.55
N THR A 130 -13.76 -0.09 -9.24
CA THR A 130 -14.13 1.24 -8.75
C THR A 130 -12.99 2.26 -8.90
N ASP A 131 -11.77 1.81 -9.23
CA ASP A 131 -10.58 2.65 -9.40
C ASP A 131 -10.40 3.63 -8.22
N TYR A 132 -10.62 3.18 -6.99
CA TYR A 132 -10.52 4.06 -5.81
C TYR A 132 -9.05 4.39 -5.46
N PRO A 133 -8.79 5.59 -4.93
CA PRO A 133 -7.45 5.94 -4.44
C PRO A 133 -7.14 5.22 -3.12
N VAL A 134 -5.91 4.73 -2.99
CA VAL A 134 -5.40 4.21 -1.72
C VAL A 134 -4.81 5.39 -0.95
N ILE A 135 -5.34 5.68 0.23
CA ILE A 135 -4.95 6.87 1.00
C ILE A 135 -4.05 6.44 2.15
N LYS A 136 -2.78 6.84 2.09
CA LYS A 136 -1.83 6.68 3.20
C LYS A 136 -2.02 7.81 4.22
N ARG A 137 -2.19 7.45 5.48
CA ARG A 137 -2.20 8.37 6.63
C ARG A 137 -1.12 7.95 7.62
N TRP A 138 -0.24 8.89 7.95
CA TRP A 138 0.70 8.70 9.06
C TRP A 138 -0.04 8.91 10.38
N ALA A 139 -0.07 7.89 11.24
CA ALA A 139 -0.69 7.94 12.55
C ALA A 139 0.35 7.80 13.68
N SER A 140 0.02 8.31 14.87
CA SER A 140 0.78 7.96 16.06
C SER A 140 0.56 6.49 16.43
N ARG A 141 1.40 5.95 17.31
CA ARG A 141 1.22 4.60 17.86
C ARG A 141 -0.15 4.45 18.53
N ASP A 142 -0.53 5.41 19.36
CA ASP A 142 -1.81 5.42 20.07
C ASP A 142 -3.01 5.46 19.13
N ASP A 143 -2.95 6.28 18.07
CA ASP A 143 -4.03 6.35 17.08
C ASP A 143 -4.18 5.02 16.32
N ALA A 144 -3.06 4.38 15.94
CA ALA A 144 -3.08 3.09 15.27
C ALA A 144 -3.64 1.98 16.19
N ILE A 145 -3.26 1.99 17.47
CA ILE A 145 -3.81 1.06 18.47
C ILE A 145 -5.32 1.27 18.63
N ALA A 146 -5.77 2.53 18.73
CA ALA A 146 -7.19 2.84 18.83
C ALA A 146 -7.97 2.34 17.60
N GLU A 147 -7.44 2.57 16.40
CA GLU A 147 -8.02 2.13 15.13
C GLU A 147 -8.20 0.61 15.08
N PHE A 148 -7.14 -0.17 15.36
CA PHE A 148 -7.23 -1.63 15.29
C PHE A 148 -8.00 -2.25 16.46
N LYS A 149 -8.07 -1.57 17.61
CA LYS A 149 -8.92 -2.00 18.73
C LYS A 149 -10.41 -1.81 18.44
N ASP A 150 -10.80 -0.67 17.86
CA ASP A 150 -12.20 -0.41 17.46
C ASP A 150 -12.67 -1.40 16.39
N ARG A 151 -11.76 -1.81 15.51
CA ARG A 151 -12.01 -2.79 14.44
C ARG A 151 -11.89 -4.25 14.89
N ASP A 152 -11.56 -4.48 16.16
CA ASP A 152 -11.34 -5.79 16.76
C ASP A 152 -10.31 -6.63 15.96
N GLU A 153 -9.12 -6.07 15.72
CA GLU A 153 -8.01 -6.72 14.98
C GLU A 153 -6.84 -7.05 15.94
N PRO A 154 -6.95 -8.13 16.75
CA PRO A 154 -5.99 -8.42 17.82
C PRO A 154 -4.56 -8.65 17.29
N TYR A 155 -4.41 -9.33 16.16
CA TYR A 155 -3.11 -9.60 15.56
C TYR A 155 -2.39 -8.32 15.10
N LYS A 156 -3.13 -7.30 14.67
CA LYS A 156 -2.53 -6.00 14.34
C LYS A 156 -2.01 -5.30 15.59
N LEU A 157 -2.74 -5.39 16.71
CA LEU A 157 -2.29 -4.87 17.99
C LEU A 157 -1.01 -5.57 18.47
N GLU A 158 -0.93 -6.90 18.35
CA GLU A 158 0.26 -7.67 18.68
C GLU A 158 1.48 -7.27 17.84
N ILE A 159 1.30 -7.05 16.52
CA ILE A 159 2.38 -6.61 15.63
C ILE A 159 2.87 -5.21 16.04
N ILE A 160 1.96 -4.27 16.36
CA ILE A 160 2.36 -2.94 16.86
C ILE A 160 3.19 -3.10 18.13
N ASP A 161 2.73 -3.92 19.08
CA ASP A 161 3.39 -4.13 20.36
C ASP A 161 4.80 -4.72 20.19
N ARG A 162 4.94 -5.74 19.34
CA ARG A 162 6.17 -6.54 19.23
C ARG A 162 7.19 -6.00 18.23
N ASP A 163 6.73 -5.50 17.08
CA ASP A 163 7.60 -5.29 15.92
C ASP A 163 7.84 -3.81 15.59
N ILE A 164 7.07 -2.91 16.20
CA ILE A 164 7.20 -1.46 16.00
C ILE A 164 7.83 -0.85 17.26
N PRO A 165 9.01 -0.23 17.15
CA PRO A 165 9.63 0.48 18.27
C PRO A 165 8.72 1.56 18.85
N ASP A 166 8.71 1.69 20.17
CA ASP A 166 8.04 2.80 20.86
C ASP A 166 9.01 3.99 21.04
N ASP A 167 9.45 4.54 19.91
CA ASP A 167 10.41 5.65 19.82
C ASP A 167 9.78 6.94 19.26
N GLY A 168 8.45 6.98 19.16
CA GLY A 168 7.70 8.07 18.54
C GLY A 168 7.63 8.02 17.01
N SER A 169 8.13 6.95 16.38
CA SER A 169 7.94 6.73 14.94
C SER A 169 6.45 6.60 14.58
N LYS A 170 6.10 7.11 13.39
CA LYS A 170 4.73 7.08 12.89
C LYS A 170 4.46 5.77 12.15
N ILE A 171 3.22 5.30 12.25
CA ILE A 171 2.74 4.10 11.57
C ILE A 171 1.97 4.51 10.32
N GLY A 172 2.29 3.89 9.19
CA GLY A 172 1.57 4.10 7.93
C GLY A 172 0.27 3.30 7.91
N LEU A 173 -0.87 3.99 7.95
CA LEU A 173 -2.18 3.39 7.76
C LEU A 173 -2.63 3.58 6.31
N TYR A 174 -2.99 2.49 5.65
CA TYR A 174 -3.46 2.49 4.27
C TYR A 174 -4.96 2.29 4.24
N HIS A 175 -5.67 3.35 3.87
CA HIS A 175 -7.12 3.34 3.73
C HIS A 175 -7.50 2.89 2.31
N HIS A 176 -8.26 1.81 2.27
CA HIS A 176 -8.90 1.23 1.11
C HIS A 176 -10.41 1.37 1.29
N GLN A 177 -10.94 2.56 1.03
CA GLN A 177 -12.32 2.93 1.38
C GLN A 177 -12.56 2.73 2.90
N GLU A 178 -13.49 1.87 3.31
CA GLU A 178 -13.75 1.56 4.72
C GLU A 178 -12.76 0.58 5.36
N TYR A 179 -11.97 -0.11 4.53
CA TYR A 179 -10.91 -1.00 5.01
C TYR A 179 -9.64 -0.22 5.32
N ILE A 180 -8.98 -0.61 6.42
CA ILE A 180 -7.72 -0.01 6.86
C ILE A 180 -6.77 -1.15 7.20
N ASP A 181 -5.55 -1.04 6.71
CA ASP A 181 -4.43 -1.89 7.09
C ASP A 181 -3.24 -1.03 7.51
N MET A 182 -2.25 -1.63 8.16
CA MET A 182 -0.99 -0.97 8.48
C MET A 182 0.18 -1.63 7.77
N CYS A 183 1.09 -0.81 7.27
CA CYS A 183 2.28 -1.30 6.62
C CYS A 183 3.40 -0.25 6.63
N ARG A 184 4.64 -0.68 6.37
CA ARG A 184 5.74 0.22 5.99
C ARG A 184 5.57 0.73 4.55
N GLY A 185 4.86 -0.02 3.72
CA GLY A 185 4.65 0.25 2.31
C GLY A 185 5.90 0.05 1.44
N PRO A 186 5.92 0.64 0.23
CA PRO A 186 4.82 1.40 -0.37
C PRO A 186 3.69 0.52 -0.92
N HIS A 187 2.55 1.16 -1.20
CA HIS A 187 1.40 0.59 -1.88
C HIS A 187 1.09 1.33 -3.17
N VAL A 188 0.29 0.72 -4.04
CA VAL A 188 -0.21 1.40 -5.25
C VAL A 188 -1.06 2.61 -4.84
N PRO A 189 -1.03 3.72 -5.58
CA PRO A 189 -1.81 4.90 -5.22
C PRO A 189 -3.29 4.76 -5.55
N ASN A 190 -3.66 3.74 -6.32
CA ASN A 190 -5.01 3.52 -6.80
C ASN A 190 -5.21 2.06 -7.22
N THR A 191 -6.41 1.51 -7.02
CA THR A 191 -6.69 0.10 -7.38
C THR A 191 -6.65 -0.18 -8.88
N LYS A 192 -6.63 0.84 -9.76
CA LYS A 192 -6.49 0.65 -11.21
C LYS A 192 -5.22 -0.11 -11.63
N PHE A 193 -4.21 -0.19 -10.76
CA PHE A 193 -2.98 -0.97 -10.98
C PHE A 193 -3.17 -2.47 -10.68
N LEU A 194 -4.24 -2.85 -9.99
CA LEU A 194 -4.47 -4.18 -9.43
C LEU A 194 -5.42 -5.03 -10.30
N LYS A 195 -5.15 -5.10 -11.61
CA LYS A 195 -6.06 -5.75 -12.57
C LYS A 195 -5.83 -7.25 -12.76
N HIS A 196 -4.60 -7.71 -12.56
CA HIS A 196 -4.18 -9.06 -12.94
C HIS A 196 -3.71 -9.82 -11.72
N PHE A 197 -4.51 -10.81 -11.29
CA PHE A 197 -4.18 -11.68 -10.18
C PHE A 197 -4.97 -13.00 -10.28
N LYS A 198 -4.53 -13.98 -9.50
CA LYS A 198 -5.25 -15.21 -9.23
C LYS A 198 -4.98 -15.60 -7.78
N LEU A 199 -6.02 -15.94 -7.02
CA LEU A 199 -5.83 -16.50 -5.68
C LEU A 199 -5.53 -18.00 -5.81
N THR A 200 -4.55 -18.46 -5.03
CA THR A 200 -4.12 -19.86 -4.94
C THR A 200 -4.20 -20.36 -3.50
N LYS A 201 -4.01 -21.66 -3.30
CA LYS A 201 -3.92 -22.30 -1.98
C LYS A 201 -2.48 -22.39 -1.52
#